data_AF-A0A8T9BTX2-F1
#
_entry.id   AF-A0A8T9BTX2-F1
#
_cell.length_a   1.000
_cell.length_b   1.000
_cell.length_c   1.000
_cell.angle_alpha   90.00
_cell.angle_beta   90.00
_cell.angle_gamma   90.00
#
_symmetry.space_group_name_H-M   'P 1'
#
loop_
_entity.id
_entity.type
_entity.pdbx_description
1 polymer ?
#
loop_
_entity_poly.entity_id
_entity_poly.type
_entity_poly.pdbx_seq_one_letter_code
_entity_poly.pdbx_strand_id
1 'polypeptide(L)'
;MATKPQVKLTILIKKLDSISYEHFHHYWRVEHPKTWLSVRIVRDNVLRYSQFHVDNSTSAGLKAAGLPMAEYDGGVNIYAASVEELMAVFTNEEYLRLVVPDEEKFLKRDEAVMMLGVG
;
A
#
# COMPACT_ATOMS: atom_id res chain seq x y z
N MET A 1 -13.86 -13.49 -22.99
CA MET A 1 -12.45 -13.87 -22.82
C MET A 1 -12.23 -14.14 -21.34
N ALA A 2 -11.71 -15.30 -20.96
CA ALA A 2 -11.38 -15.57 -19.56
C ALA A 2 -10.23 -14.64 -19.14
N THR A 3 -10.40 -13.89 -18.05
CA THR A 3 -9.30 -13.13 -17.44
C THR A 3 -8.24 -14.12 -16.99
N LYS A 4 -6.99 -13.93 -17.42
CA LYS A 4 -5.86 -14.70 -16.86
C LYS A 4 -5.84 -14.50 -15.33
N PRO A 5 -5.54 -15.54 -14.54
CA PRO A 5 -5.44 -15.41 -13.09
C PRO A 5 -4.40 -14.33 -12.77
N GLN A 6 -4.74 -13.44 -11.83
CA GLN A 6 -3.87 -12.35 -11.38
C GLN A 6 -3.37 -12.66 -9.98
N VAL A 7 -2.23 -12.09 -9.62
CA VAL A 7 -1.79 -12.07 -8.22
C VAL A 7 -2.25 -10.78 -7.57
N LYS A 8 -2.58 -10.85 -6.28
CA LYS A 8 -2.93 -9.72 -5.44
C LYS A 8 -2.01 -9.69 -4.23
N LEU A 9 -1.30 -8.59 -4.06
CA LEU A 9 -0.59 -8.23 -2.85
C LEU A 9 -1.42 -7.24 -2.05
N THR A 10 -1.72 -7.59 -0.81
CA THR A 10 -2.28 -6.67 0.18
C THR A 10 -1.17 -6.29 1.15
N ILE A 11 -0.92 -5.00 1.34
CA ILE A 11 0.03 -4.47 2.33
C ILE A 11 -0.75 -3.70 3.37
N LEU A 12 -0.59 -4.03 4.65
CA LEU A 12 -1.11 -3.30 5.79
C LEU A 12 -0.05 -2.33 6.29
N ILE A 13 -0.43 -1.07 6.48
CA ILE A 13 0.48 0.05 6.66
C ILE A 13 0.14 0.81 7.94
N LYS A 14 1.16 1.20 8.69
CA LYS A 14 1.07 2.17 9.78
C LYS A 14 1.65 3.52 9.36
N LYS A 15 1.03 4.60 9.80
CA LYS A 15 1.57 5.96 9.65
C LYS A 15 2.79 6.16 10.56
N LEU A 16 3.60 7.16 10.26
CA LEU A 16 4.62 7.62 11.21
C LEU A 16 3.97 8.23 12.47
N ASP A 17 4.63 8.07 13.62
CA ASP A 17 4.17 8.66 14.88
C ASP A 17 4.24 10.19 14.85
N SER A 18 5.17 10.75 14.08
CA SER A 18 5.44 12.18 13.97
C SER A 18 4.42 12.97 13.15
N ILE A 19 3.52 12.31 12.42
CA ILE A 19 2.53 12.97 11.55
C ILE A 19 1.09 12.72 11.99
N SER A 20 0.19 13.63 11.62
CA SER A 20 -1.25 13.43 11.81
C SER A 20 -1.83 12.43 10.82
N TYR A 21 -2.98 11.85 11.15
CA TYR A 21 -3.75 11.02 10.22
C TYR A 21 -4.18 11.78 8.96
N GLU A 22 -4.56 13.05 9.10
CA GLU A 22 -4.89 13.91 7.96
C GLU A 22 -3.71 14.04 7.01
N HIS A 23 -2.51 14.31 7.54
CA HIS A 23 -1.29 14.38 6.75
C HIS A 23 -0.98 13.05 6.07
N PHE A 24 -1.05 11.94 6.81
CA PHE A 24 -0.86 10.59 6.27
C PHE A 24 -1.82 10.31 5.11
N HIS A 25 -3.12 10.55 5.30
CA HIS A 25 -4.14 10.34 4.27
C HIS A 25 -3.91 11.23 3.04
N HIS A 26 -3.64 12.52 3.25
CA HIS A 26 -3.40 13.45 2.16
C HIS A 26 -2.14 13.09 1.37
N TYR A 27 -1.01 12.89 2.07
CA TYR A 27 0.27 12.57 1.42
C TYR A 27 0.15 11.28 0.61
N TRP A 28 -0.42 10.22 1.20
CA TRP A 28 -0.55 8.94 0.52
C TRP A 28 -1.52 8.97 -0.66
N ARG A 29 -2.61 9.74 -0.57
CA ARG A 29 -3.60 9.86 -1.65
C ARG A 29 -3.19 10.80 -2.77
N VAL A 30 -2.41 11.85 -2.47
CA VAL A 30 -2.16 12.95 -3.41
C VAL A 30 -0.71 13.02 -3.86
N GLU A 31 0.25 12.92 -2.94
CA GLU A 31 1.67 13.12 -3.23
C GLU A 31 2.36 11.83 -3.64
N HIS A 32 2.22 10.77 -2.84
CA HIS A 32 2.84 9.47 -3.09
C HIS A 32 2.55 8.89 -4.48
N PRO A 33 1.32 8.98 -5.04
CA PRO A 33 1.04 8.44 -6.38
C PRO A 33 1.84 9.13 -7.47
N LYS A 34 2.26 10.40 -7.29
CA LYS A 34 3.11 11.11 -8.27
C LYS A 34 4.48 10.44 -8.37
N THR A 35 5.09 10.12 -7.22
CA THR A 35 6.37 9.40 -7.16
C THR A 35 6.21 7.95 -7.65
N TRP A 36 5.21 7.24 -7.13
CA TRP A 36 4.90 5.85 -7.50
C TRP A 36 4.72 5.70 -9.02
N LEU A 37 3.88 6.53 -9.63
CA LEU A 37 3.61 6.51 -11.07
C LEU A 37 4.73 7.13 -11.91
N SER A 38 5.77 7.73 -11.31
CA SER A 38 6.94 8.21 -12.06
C SER A 38 7.89 7.07 -12.44
N VAL A 39 7.88 5.97 -11.70
CA VAL A 39 8.74 4.79 -11.93
C VAL A 39 8.18 3.95 -13.07
N ARG A 40 9.02 3.59 -14.05
CA ARG A 40 8.53 2.87 -15.23
C ARG A 40 8.04 1.46 -14.92
N ILE A 41 8.79 0.68 -14.14
CA ILE A 41 8.43 -0.71 -13.86
C ILE A 41 7.10 -0.85 -13.12
N VAL A 42 6.74 0.15 -12.32
CA VAL A 42 5.44 0.24 -11.67
C VAL A 42 4.34 0.30 -12.72
N ARG A 43 4.45 1.20 -13.71
CA ARG A 43 3.45 1.35 -14.77
C ARG A 43 3.36 0.12 -15.68
N ASP A 44 4.49 -0.55 -15.91
CA ASP A 44 4.56 -1.69 -16.80
C ASP A 44 3.98 -2.97 -16.16
N ASN A 45 4.17 -3.18 -14.84
CA ASN A 45 3.81 -4.44 -14.16
C ASN A 45 2.59 -4.36 -13.23
N VAL A 46 2.19 -3.16 -12.78
CA VAL A 46 1.02 -3.01 -11.88
C VAL A 46 -0.24 -2.80 -12.70
N LEU A 47 -1.10 -3.84 -12.71
CA LEU A 47 -2.39 -3.84 -13.41
C LEU A 47 -3.44 -3.02 -12.68
N ARG A 48 -3.40 -3.02 -11.35
CA ARG A 48 -4.31 -2.24 -10.50
C ARG A 48 -3.69 -1.92 -9.16
N TYR A 49 -3.97 -0.71 -8.69
CA TYR A 49 -3.55 -0.21 -7.40
C TYR A 49 -4.76 0.43 -6.69
N SER A 50 -5.02 0.05 -5.43
CA SER A 50 -6.12 0.64 -4.65
C SER A 50 -5.67 0.88 -3.21
N GLN A 51 -5.86 2.09 -2.71
CA GLN A 51 -5.60 2.46 -1.33
C GLN A 51 -6.88 2.33 -0.49
N PHE A 52 -6.69 2.00 0.78
CA PHE A 52 -7.70 1.98 1.82
C PHE A 52 -7.13 2.73 3.02
N HIS A 53 -7.90 3.69 3.53
CA HIS A 53 -7.55 4.47 4.72
C HIS A 53 -8.50 4.07 5.85
N VAL A 54 -7.95 3.81 7.03
CA VAL A 54 -8.77 3.48 8.19
C VAL A 54 -9.51 4.72 8.67
N ASP A 55 -10.81 4.56 8.93
CA ASP A 55 -11.58 5.53 9.68
C ASP A 55 -11.45 5.22 11.18
N ASN A 56 -10.54 5.94 11.84
CA ASN A 56 -10.24 5.73 13.25
C ASN A 56 -11.45 5.94 14.17
N SER A 57 -12.37 6.86 13.81
CA SER A 57 -13.55 7.11 14.63
C SER A 57 -14.48 5.92 14.59
N THR A 58 -14.76 5.42 13.38
CA THR A 58 -15.59 4.23 13.19
C THR A 58 -14.92 2.98 13.80
N SER A 59 -13.63 2.77 13.56
CA SER A 59 -12.87 1.64 14.14
C SER A 59 -12.83 1.67 15.67
N ALA A 60 -12.68 2.84 16.29
CA ALA A 60 -12.72 2.98 17.74
C ALA A 60 -14.08 2.58 18.31
N GLY A 61 -15.18 2.99 17.66
CA GLY A 61 -16.54 2.58 18.03
C GLY A 61 -16.75 1.07 17.94
N LEU A 62 -16.30 0.44 16.85
CA LEU A 62 -16.39 -1.01 16.67
C LEU A 62 -15.54 -1.78 17.68
N LYS A 63 -14.34 -1.28 18.00
CA LYS A 63 -13.46 -1.86 19.03
C LYS A 63 -14.09 -1.78 20.42
N ALA A 64 -14.70 -0.63 20.76
CA ALA A 64 -15.45 -0.47 22.01
C ALA A 64 -16.67 -1.40 22.10
N ALA A 65 -17.26 -1.75 20.96
CA ALA A 65 -18.32 -2.76 20.85
C ALA A 65 -17.80 -4.22 20.86
N GLY A 66 -16.49 -4.45 21.08
CA GLY A 66 -15.90 -5.77 21.20
C GLY A 66 -15.54 -6.45 19.88
N LEU A 67 -15.62 -5.75 18.74
CA LEU A 67 -15.18 -6.30 17.45
C LEU A 67 -13.65 -6.18 17.29
N PRO A 68 -12.97 -7.23 16.80
CA PRO A 68 -11.53 -7.17 16.60
C PRO A 68 -11.20 -6.28 15.41
N MET A 69 -10.51 -5.17 15.68
CA MET A 69 -10.00 -4.25 14.66
C MET A 69 -8.50 -4.44 14.48
N ALA A 70 -8.04 -4.36 13.23
CA ALA A 70 -6.62 -4.46 12.92
C ALA A 70 -5.89 -3.19 13.37
N GLU A 71 -4.69 -3.34 13.94
CA GLU A 71 -3.87 -2.22 14.44
C GLU A 71 -2.99 -1.64 13.31
N TYR A 72 -3.63 -1.20 12.22
CA TYR A 72 -3.00 -0.53 11.07
C TYR A 72 -3.81 0.70 10.69
N ASP A 73 -3.18 1.64 9.98
CA ASP A 73 -3.77 2.93 9.62
C ASP A 73 -4.31 2.94 8.18
N GLY A 74 -4.00 1.90 7.41
CA GLY A 74 -4.55 1.68 6.09
C GLY A 74 -3.96 0.45 5.41
N GLY A 75 -4.31 0.27 4.15
CA GLY A 75 -3.72 -0.77 3.33
C GLY A 75 -3.78 -0.46 1.84
N VAL A 76 -2.96 -1.17 1.08
CA VAL A 76 -2.97 -1.11 -0.38
C VAL A 76 -3.13 -2.50 -0.96
N ASN A 77 -3.91 -2.60 -2.03
CA ASN A 77 -3.92 -3.77 -2.90
C ASN A 77 -3.23 -3.45 -4.22
N ILE A 78 -2.26 -4.28 -4.59
CA ILE A 78 -1.51 -4.21 -5.83
C ILE A 78 -1.76 -5.50 -6.60
N TYR A 79 -2.13 -5.38 -7.87
CA TYR A 79 -2.41 -6.49 -8.76
C TYR A 79 -1.38 -6.53 -9.89
N ALA A 80 -0.87 -7.71 -10.21
CA ALA A 80 0.08 -7.95 -11.30
C ALA A 80 -0.28 -9.25 -12.05
N ALA A 81 0.31 -9.50 -13.21
CA ALA A 81 0.00 -10.71 -13.97
C ALA A 81 0.64 -11.96 -13.34
N SER A 82 1.76 -11.80 -12.62
CA SER A 82 2.42 -12.89 -11.89
C SER A 82 3.17 -12.39 -10.64
N VAL A 83 3.61 -13.33 -9.80
CA VAL A 83 4.45 -13.02 -8.64
C VAL A 83 5.79 -12.42 -9.08
N GLU A 84 6.35 -12.94 -10.17
CA GLU A 84 7.62 -12.48 -10.72
C GLU A 84 7.54 -11.01 -11.17
N GLU A 85 6.49 -10.63 -11.90
CA GLU A 85 6.27 -9.24 -12.32
C GLU A 85 6.06 -8.31 -11.13
N LEU A 86 5.32 -8.76 -10.12
CA LEU A 86 5.12 -8.01 -8.88
C LEU A 86 6.44 -7.81 -8.12
N MET A 87 7.23 -8.87 -7.93
CA MET A 87 8.51 -8.80 -7.21
C MET A 87 9.57 -8.02 -7.97
N ALA A 88 9.49 -7.99 -9.31
CA ALA A 88 10.35 -7.14 -10.13
C ALA A 88 10.16 -5.65 -9.81
N VAL A 89 8.96 -5.23 -9.39
CA VAL A 89 8.73 -3.84 -8.92
C VAL A 89 9.55 -3.56 -7.66
N PHE A 90 9.44 -4.43 -6.64
CA PHE A 90 10.07 -4.21 -5.33
C PHE A 90 11.60 -4.37 -5.32
N THR A 91 12.17 -4.96 -6.36
CA THR A 91 13.63 -5.16 -6.52
C THR A 91 14.25 -4.21 -7.54
N ASN A 92 13.45 -3.38 -8.21
CA ASN A 92 13.93 -2.45 -9.22
C ASN A 92 14.71 -1.28 -8.61
N GLU A 93 15.85 -0.94 -9.21
CA GLU A 93 16.73 0.13 -8.72
C GLU A 93 16.07 1.51 -8.68
N GLU A 94 15.24 1.85 -9.68
CA GLU A 94 14.54 3.14 -9.70
C GLU A 94 13.43 3.19 -8.64
N TYR A 95 12.71 2.08 -8.44
CA TYR A 95 11.76 1.93 -7.33
C TYR A 95 12.47 2.13 -5.98
N LEU A 96 13.56 1.42 -5.74
CA LEU A 96 14.34 1.51 -4.50
C LEU A 96 14.90 2.91 -4.26
N ARG A 97 15.30 3.61 -5.33
CA ARG A 97 15.88 4.95 -5.23
C ARG A 97 14.85 6.06 -5.04
N LEU A 98 13.66 5.94 -5.63
CA LEU A 98 12.66 7.01 -5.65
C LEU A 98 11.50 6.77 -4.69
N VAL A 99 10.98 5.54 -4.64
CA VAL A 99 9.75 5.24 -3.91
C VAL A 99 10.04 4.92 -2.45
N VAL A 100 11.10 4.16 -2.16
CA VAL A 100 11.43 3.80 -0.77
C VAL A 100 11.67 5.03 0.11
N PRO A 101 12.50 6.02 -0.29
CA PRO A 101 12.65 7.25 0.50
C PRO A 101 11.38 8.12 0.55
N ASP A 102 10.46 7.94 -0.41
CA ASP A 102 9.18 8.64 -0.39
C ASP A 102 8.18 8.01 0.60
N GLU A 103 8.16 6.68 0.70
CA GLU A 103 7.38 5.94 1.69
C GLU A 103 7.79 6.30 3.12
N GLU A 104 9.10 6.43 3.38
CA GLU A 104 9.65 6.82 4.69
C GLU A 104 9.19 8.20 5.18
N LYS A 105 8.55 9.03 4.35
CA LYS A 105 8.00 10.33 4.76
C LYS A 105 6.64 10.22 5.43
N PHE A 106 5.91 9.12 5.23
CA PHE A 106 4.53 9.01 5.71
C PHE A 106 4.18 7.67 6.37
N LEU A 107 4.94 6.60 6.12
CA LEU A 107 4.66 5.30 6.71
C LEU A 107 5.86 4.66 7.41
N LYS A 108 5.58 3.77 8.36
CA LYS A 108 6.59 2.91 9.01
C LYS A 108 6.83 1.68 8.13
N ARG A 109 7.82 1.76 7.24
CA ARG A 109 8.02 0.76 6.18
C ARG A 109 8.41 -0.61 6.73
N ASP A 110 9.21 -0.63 7.78
CA ASP A 110 9.68 -1.81 8.50
C ASP A 110 8.58 -2.51 9.31
N GLU A 111 7.50 -1.81 9.66
CA GLU A 111 6.32 -2.37 10.32
C GLU A 111 5.23 -2.86 9.34
N ALA A 112 5.42 -2.69 8.03
CA ALA A 112 4.43 -3.10 7.04
C ALA A 112 4.32 -4.62 6.94
N VAL A 113 3.09 -5.15 6.90
CA VAL A 113 2.83 -6.59 6.79
C VAL A 113 2.13 -6.88 5.47
N MET A 114 2.55 -7.96 4.82
CA MET A 114 2.14 -8.30 3.47
C MET A 114 1.41 -9.64 3.41
N MET A 115 0.40 -9.72 2.56
CA MET A 115 -0.29 -10.96 2.18
C MET A 115 -0.34 -11.06 0.67
N LEU A 116 0.16 -12.15 0.11
CA LEU A 116 0.14 -12.42 -1.33
C LEU A 116 -0.80 -13.60 -1.60
N GLY A 117 -1.69 -13.44 -2.58
CA GLY A 117 -2.59 -14.51 -3.01
C GLY A 117 -2.92 -14.43 -4.49
N VAL A 118 -3.54 -15.49 -4.99
CA VAL A 118 -4.10 -15.55 -6.34
C VAL A 118 -5.61 -15.28 -6.27
N GLY A 119 -6.15 -14.59 -7.27
CA GLY A 119 -7.57 -14.26 -7.39
C GLY A 119 -8.06 -14.33 -8.82
#